data_AF-A0A519T007-F1
#
_entry.id   AF-A0A519T007-F1
#
_cell.length_a   1.000
_cell.length_b   1.000
_cell.length_c   1.000
_cell.angle_alpha   90.00
_cell.angle_beta   90.00
_cell.angle_gamma   90.00
#
_symmetry.space_group_name_H-M   'P 1'
#
loop_
_entity.id
_entity.type
_entity.pdbx_description
1 polymer ?
#
loop_
_entity_poly.entity_id
_entity_poly.type
_entity_poly.pdbx_seq_one_letter_code
_entity_poly.pdbx_strand_id
1 'polypeptide(L)' 'MDVITLKTPVLDRLTAEEFAQFCLDHRDLRIERNSSGQITIMPPVFTESGFTNNELSRQLGNWNHRTRLGRV' A
#
# COMPACT_ATOMS: atom_id res chain seq x y z
N MET A 1 -16.08 -4.44 -2.55
CA MET A 1 -14.74 -4.97 -2.25
C MET A 1 -14.30 -4.20 -1.05
N ASP A 2 -14.33 -4.83 0.11
CA ASP A 2 -14.49 -4.07 1.35
C ASP A 2 -13.16 -4.05 2.09
N VAL A 3 -12.78 -2.86 2.55
CA VAL A 3 -11.59 -2.68 3.37
C VAL A 3 -11.90 -3.16 4.77
N ILE A 4 -11.02 -3.99 5.32
CA ILE A 4 -11.15 -4.47 6.69
C ILE A 4 -10.29 -3.58 7.59
N THR A 5 -10.92 -2.90 8.54
CA THR A 5 -10.22 -2.13 9.58
C THR A 5 -10.05 -2.98 10.83
N LEU A 6 -8.81 -3.15 11.29
CA LEU A 6 -8.54 -3.87 12.53
C LEU A 6 -8.80 -2.93 13.71
N LYS A 7 -9.85 -3.21 14.49
CA LYS A 7 -10.28 -2.37 15.61
C LYS A 7 -9.73 -2.91 16.93
N THR A 8 -8.49 -2.53 17.27
CA THR A 8 -7.94 -2.81 18.60
C THR A 8 -6.89 -1.76 19.00
N PRO A 9 -6.97 -1.18 20.22
CA PRO A 9 -6.01 -0.21 20.71
C PRO A 9 -4.57 -0.74 20.81
N VAL A 10 -4.39 -2.05 20.81
CA VAL A 10 -3.07 -2.69 20.85
C VAL A 10 -2.33 -2.47 19.52
N LEU A 11 -3.04 -2.65 18.39
CA LEU A 11 -2.42 -2.51 17.07
C LEU A 11 -2.10 -1.05 16.71
N ASP A 12 -2.88 -0.10 17.24
CA ASP A 12 -2.63 1.32 17.01
C ASP A 12 -1.26 1.78 17.58
N ARG A 13 -0.76 1.06 18.60
CA ARG A 13 0.45 1.40 19.37
C ARG A 13 1.70 0.65 18.94
N LEU A 14 1.63 -0.17 17.89
CA LEU A 14 2.80 -0.89 17.40
C LEU A 14 3.94 0.09 17.06
N THR A 15 5.17 -0.26 17.41
CA THR A 15 6.35 0.45 16.89
C THR A 15 6.48 0.23 15.38
N ALA A 16 7.42 0.94 14.74
CA ALA A 16 7.69 0.74 13.32
C ALA A 16 8.20 -0.68 13.03
N GLU A 17 9.04 -1.22 13.92
CA GLU A 17 9.63 -2.54 13.83
C GLU A 17 8.58 -3.63 14.04
N GLU A 18 7.71 -3.48 15.04
CA GLU A 18 6.61 -4.42 15.29
C GLU A 18 5.61 -4.42 14.14
N PHE A 19 5.28 -3.25 13.59
CA PHE A 19 4.43 -3.15 12.41
C PHE A 19 5.07 -3.79 11.17
N ALA A 20 6.39 -3.59 10.97
CA ALA A 20 7.11 -4.24 9.88
C ALA A 20 7.10 -5.76 10.02
N GLN A 21 7.33 -6.30 11.24
CA GLN A 21 7.26 -7.73 11.49
C GLN A 21 5.84 -8.29 11.26
N PHE A 22 4.81 -7.56 11.71
CA PHE A 22 3.42 -7.93 11.45
C PHE A 22 3.13 -8.07 9.94
N CYS A 23 3.64 -7.16 9.11
CA CYS A 23 3.54 -7.27 7.65
C CYS A 23 4.35 -8.46 7.07
N LEU A 24 5.51 -8.76 7.65
CA LEU A 24 6.34 -9.90 7.23
C LEU A 24 5.74 -11.26 7.60
N ASP A 25 4.95 -11.33 8.67
CA ASP A 25 4.28 -12.55 9.08
C ASP A 25 3.03 -12.84 8.20
N HIS A 26 2.45 -11.80 7.59
CA HIS A 26 1.23 -11.87 6.79
C HIS A 26 1.45 -11.33 5.36
N ARG A 27 2.48 -11.84 4.67
CA ARG A 27 2.92 -11.32 3.35
C ARG A 27 1.90 -11.46 2.22
N ASP A 28 0.91 -12.32 2.40
CA ASP A 28 -0.20 -12.51 1.48
C ASP A 28 -1.25 -11.38 1.57
N LEU A 29 -1.23 -10.60 2.66
CA LEU A 29 -2.15 -9.50 2.89
C LEU A 29 -1.57 -8.16 2.42
N ARG A 30 -2.46 -7.28 1.93
CA ARG A 30 -2.13 -5.89 1.57
C ARG A 30 -2.42 -4.99 2.76
N ILE A 31 -1.43 -4.84 3.63
CA ILE A 31 -1.56 -4.14 4.91
C ILE A 31 -1.13 -2.68 4.75
N GLU A 32 -1.96 -1.76 5.23
CA GLU A 32 -1.66 -0.32 5.29
C GLU A 32 -1.86 0.20 6.73
N ARG A 33 -1.07 1.21 7.12
CA ARG A 33 -1.19 1.89 8.41
C ARG A 33 -1.23 3.39 8.21
N ASN A 34 -2.21 4.06 8.81
CA ASN A 34 -2.34 5.51 8.72
C ASN A 34 -1.54 6.23 9.83
N SER A 35 -1.53 7.57 9.82
CA SER A 35 -0.80 8.40 10.78
C SER A 35 -1.29 8.29 12.23
N SER A 36 -2.53 7.85 12.46
CA SER A 36 -3.06 7.56 13.81
C SER A 36 -2.66 6.19 14.35
N GLY A 37 -1.98 5.39 13.52
CA GLY A 37 -1.57 4.04 13.86
C GLY A 37 -2.56 2.95 13.46
N GLN A 38 -3.75 3.31 12.97
CA GLN A 38 -4.79 2.36 12.59
C GLN A 38 -4.40 1.56 11.34
N ILE A 39 -4.64 0.26 11.41
CA ILE A 39 -4.29 -0.72 10.37
C ILE A 39 -5.53 -1.13 9.56
N THR A 40 -5.36 -1.16 8.24
CA THR A 40 -6.35 -1.63 7.27
C THR A 40 -5.77 -2.73 6.39
N ILE A 41 -6.58 -3.73 6.08
CA ILE A 41 -6.27 -4.76 5.08
C ILE A 41 -7.06 -4.41 3.81
N MET A 42 -6.33 -4.09 2.76
CA MET A 42 -6.90 -3.74 1.46
C MET A 42 -7.25 -5.00 0.66
N PRO A 43 -8.41 -5.03 -0.01
CA PRO A 43 -8.73 -6.12 -0.92
C PRO A 43 -7.75 -6.15 -2.11
N PRO A 44 -7.60 -7.31 -2.79
CA PRO A 44 -6.79 -7.38 -4.01
C PRO A 44 -7.33 -6.44 -5.10
N VAL A 45 -6.46 -6.00 -6.00
CA VAL A 45 -6.87 -5.22 -7.18
C VAL A 45 -7.25 -6.18 -8.30
N PHE A 46 -8.40 -5.95 -8.93
CA PHE A 46 -8.83 -6.70 -10.10
C PHE A 46 -8.39 -6.05 -11.41
N THR A 47 -8.61 -6.77 -12.51
CA THR A 47 -8.14 -6.46 -13.86
C THR A 47 -8.39 -5.03 -14.31
N GLU A 48 -9.60 -4.50 -14.17
CA GLU A 48 -9.92 -3.14 -14.65
C GLU A 48 -9.13 -2.06 -13.92
N SER A 49 -9.12 -2.08 -12.59
CA SER A 49 -8.31 -1.15 -11.80
C SER A 49 -6.81 -1.36 -12.03
N GLY A 50 -6.39 -2.61 -12.29
CA GLY A 50 -5.02 -2.94 -12.66
C GLY A 50 -4.57 -2.30 -13.98
N PHE A 51 -5.43 -2.34 -15.00
CA PHE A 51 -5.16 -1.68 -16.28
C PHE A 51 -4.99 -0.17 -16.12
N THR A 52 -5.90 0.47 -15.38
CA THR A 52 -5.81 1.92 -15.10
C THR A 52 -4.51 2.26 -14.36
N ASN A 53 -4.13 1.49 -13.34
CA ASN A 53 -2.88 1.71 -12.61
C ASN A 53 -1.63 1.53 -13.49
N ASN A 54 -1.67 0.55 -14.41
CA ASN A 54 -0.57 0.31 -15.33
C ASN A 54 -0.40 1.49 -16.31
N GLU A 55 -1.50 1.98 -16.87
CA GLU A 55 -1.47 3.09 -17.82
C GLU A 55 -0.97 4.38 -17.15
N LEU A 56 -1.41 4.68 -15.92
CA LEU A 56 -0.89 5.80 -15.12
C LEU A 56 0.61 5.66 -14.87
N SER A 57 1.06 4.46 -14.47
CA SER A 57 2.48 4.17 -14.23
C SER A 57 3.31 4.37 -15.50
N ARG A 58 2.80 3.93 -16.65
CA ARG A 58 3.45 4.09 -17.97
C ARG A 58 3.58 5.56 -18.35
N GLN A 59 2.50 6.34 -18.22
CA GLN A 59 2.53 7.77 -18.54
C GLN A 59 3.50 8.54 -17.64
N LEU A 60 3.47 8.28 -16.33
CA LEU A 60 4.39 8.90 -15.38
C LEU A 60 5.85 8.51 -15.65
N GLY A 61 6.10 7.24 -15.95
CA GLY A 61 7.43 6.76 -16.34
C GLY A 61 7.96 7.45 -17.60
N ASN A 62 7.13 7.58 -18.64
CA ASN A 62 7.50 8.29 -19.87
C ASN A 62 7.75 9.79 -19.65
N TRP A 63 6.98 10.42 -18.76
CA TRP A 63 7.25 11.80 -18.34
C TRP A 63 8.60 11.90 -17.63
N ASN A 64 8.87 11.03 -16.65
CA ASN A 64 10.11 11.04 -15.89
C ASN A 64 11.34 10.75 -16.77
N HIS A 65 11.23 9.86 -17.77
CA HIS A 65 12.31 9.60 -18.73
C HIS A 65 12.68 10.85 -19.56
N ARG A 66 11.69 11.70 -19.86
CA ARG A 66 11.90 12.96 -20.60
C ARG A 66 12.42 14.09 -19.70
N THR A 67 11.91 14.20 -18.48
CA THR A 67 12.22 15.34 -17.58
C THR A 67 13.39 15.08 -16.64
N ARG A 68 13.75 13.82 -16.40
CA ARG A 68 14.86 13.39 -15.51
C ARG A 68 14.73 13.92 -14.08
N LEU A 69 13.51 14.02 -13.56
CA LEU A 69 13.23 14.55 -12.22
C LEU A 69 13.19 13.47 -11.12
N GLY A 70 13.32 12.21 -11.49
CA GLY A 70 13.45 11.07 -10.59
C GLY A 70 14.42 10.04 -11.15
N ARG A 71 14.41 8.84 -10.56
CA ARG A 71 15.23 7.73 -11.05
C ARG A 71 14.71 7.24 -12.40
N VAL A 72 15.61 7.15 -13.38
CA VAL A 72 15.33 6.63 -14.74
C VAL A 72 16.10 5.34 -14.96
#